data_AF-A0A2S7WMC7-F1
#
_entry.id   AF-A0A2S7WMC7-F1
#
_cell.length_a   1.000
_cell.length_b   1.000
_cell.length_c   1.000
_cell.angle_alpha   90.00
_cell.angle_beta   90.00
_cell.angle_gamma   90.00
#
_symmetry.space_group_name_H-M   'P 1'
#
loop_
_entity.id
_entity.type
_entity.pdbx_description
1 polymer ?
#
loop_
_entity_poly.entity_id
_entity_poly.type
_entity_poly.pdbx_seq_one_letter_code
_entity_poly.pdbx_strand_id
1 'polypeptide(L)'
;MIKFEDPWQFDIQKEVDNIKVNYLRLMELSQGGPEIGSIMINNKEIEKFKFGGPLIFQDKFIYVPIYIKKLFYSGFKIAIINVETFNIVQLGKIKDLIFLEKIEKNKVIYYENRNKTIKKYYDLN
;
A
#
# COMPACT_ATOMS: atom_id res chain seq x y z
N MET A 1 18.60 -11.21 7.89
CA MET A 1 18.23 -9.92 8.52
C MET A 1 16.80 -9.63 8.13
N ILE A 2 15.89 -9.40 9.07
CA ILE A 2 14.53 -8.93 8.75
C ILE A 2 14.71 -7.50 8.25
N LYS A 3 14.41 -7.27 6.98
CA LYS A 3 14.49 -5.94 6.38
C LYS A 3 13.25 -5.19 6.87
N PHE A 4 13.44 -4.16 7.67
CA PHE A 4 12.34 -3.29 8.08
C PHE A 4 11.97 -2.40 6.91
N GLU A 5 10.75 -2.55 6.41
CA GLU A 5 10.20 -1.69 5.37
C GLU A 5 9.41 -0.53 5.99
N ASP A 6 9.42 0.60 5.32
CA ASP A 6 8.62 1.77 5.66
C ASP A 6 8.12 2.48 4.38
N PRO A 7 7.27 3.53 4.49
CA PRO A 7 6.74 4.22 3.31
C PRO A 7 7.77 4.95 2.43
N TRP A 8 9.00 5.15 2.91
CA TRP A 8 10.10 5.76 2.17
C TRP A 8 10.96 4.70 1.48
N GLN A 9 11.14 3.54 2.12
CA GLN A 9 11.97 2.47 1.59
C GLN A 9 11.37 1.10 1.91
N PHE A 10 11.01 0.38 0.85
CA PHE A 10 10.39 -0.94 0.92
C PHE A 10 10.91 -1.85 -0.21
N ASP A 11 10.63 -3.14 -0.12
CA ASP A 11 11.04 -4.09 -1.15
C ASP A 11 10.18 -3.91 -2.41
N ILE A 12 10.87 -3.55 -3.49
CA ILE A 12 10.28 -3.25 -4.80
C ILE A 12 9.70 -4.52 -5.45
N GLN A 13 10.24 -5.68 -5.12
CA GLN A 13 9.75 -6.98 -5.59
C GLN A 13 9.40 -7.86 -4.39
N LYS A 14 8.18 -8.38 -4.37
CA LYS A 14 7.71 -9.37 -3.39
C LYS A 14 7.14 -10.58 -4.11
N GLU A 15 7.30 -11.75 -3.52
CA GLU A 15 6.77 -13.00 -4.06
C GLU A 15 6.23 -13.86 -2.92
N VAL A 16 4.97 -14.25 -3.02
CA VAL A 16 4.27 -15.11 -2.06
C VAL A 16 3.35 -16.03 -2.85
N ASP A 17 3.40 -17.34 -2.59
CA ASP A 17 2.52 -18.35 -3.22
C ASP A 17 2.44 -18.24 -4.76
N ASN A 18 3.59 -18.09 -5.43
CA ASN A 18 3.73 -17.87 -6.89
C ASN A 18 3.09 -16.58 -7.42
N ILE A 19 2.68 -15.66 -6.54
CA ILE A 19 2.21 -14.33 -6.90
C ILE A 19 3.36 -13.36 -6.72
N LYS A 20 3.84 -12.82 -7.84
CA LYS A 20 4.92 -11.85 -7.88
C LYS A 20 4.34 -10.44 -7.97
N VAL A 21 4.71 -9.55 -7.07
CA VAL A 21 4.34 -8.14 -7.11
C VAL A 21 5.59 -7.30 -7.30
N ASN A 22 5.58 -6.43 -8.31
CA ASN A 22 6.66 -5.50 -8.59
C ASN A 22 6.14 -4.08 -8.55
N TYR A 23 6.81 -3.21 -7.81
CA TYR A 23 6.67 -1.77 -7.95
C TYR A 23 7.44 -1.31 -9.18
N LEU A 24 6.80 -0.46 -9.97
CA LEU A 24 7.32 0.08 -11.22
C LEU A 24 7.26 1.59 -11.19
N ARG A 25 8.30 2.25 -11.72
CA ARG A 25 8.36 3.71 -11.90
C ARG A 25 8.07 4.44 -10.57
N LEU A 26 8.81 4.06 -9.54
CA LEU A 26 8.78 4.71 -8.24
C LEU A 26 9.27 6.15 -8.35
N MET A 27 8.66 7.02 -7.57
CA MET A 27 9.05 8.42 -7.41
C MET A 27 8.73 8.82 -5.97
N GLU A 28 9.56 9.71 -5.40
CA GLU A 28 9.22 10.36 -4.15
C GLU A 28 8.02 11.30 -4.37
N LEU A 29 7.06 11.29 -3.44
CA LEU A 29 5.90 12.18 -3.49
C LEU A 29 6.31 13.65 -3.31
N SER A 30 7.36 13.87 -2.53
CA SER A 30 8.04 15.14 -2.27
C SER A 30 9.49 14.82 -1.91
N GLN A 31 10.41 15.78 -2.01
CA GLN A 31 11.81 15.55 -1.63
C GLN A 31 11.92 14.97 -0.21
N GLY A 32 12.48 13.76 -0.09
CA GLY A 32 12.58 13.02 1.18
C GLY A 32 11.24 12.56 1.77
N GLY A 33 10.20 12.49 0.96
CA GLY A 33 8.87 11.99 1.29
C GLY A 33 8.67 10.51 0.90
N PRO A 34 7.48 9.94 1.19
CA PRO A 34 7.18 8.55 0.83
C PRO A 34 7.30 8.29 -0.68
N GLU A 35 7.66 7.06 -1.04
CA GLU A 35 7.72 6.63 -2.43
C GLU A 35 6.37 6.13 -2.92
N ILE A 36 6.02 6.47 -4.16
CA ILE A 36 4.83 5.97 -4.86
C ILE A 36 5.18 5.52 -6.27
N GLY A 37 4.50 4.48 -6.74
CA GLY A 37 4.71 3.93 -8.09
C GLY A 37 3.50 3.18 -8.60
N SER A 38 3.63 2.58 -9.76
CA SER A 38 2.61 1.65 -10.28
C SER A 38 2.95 0.25 -9.76
N ILE A 39 2.00 -0.67 -9.71
CA ILE A 39 2.28 -2.06 -9.31
C ILE A 39 1.92 -3.00 -10.46
N MET A 40 2.74 -4.04 -10.63
CA MET A 40 2.50 -5.14 -11.55
C MET A 40 2.39 -6.42 -10.74
N ILE A 41 1.27 -7.12 -10.90
CA ILE A 41 1.02 -8.41 -10.26
C ILE A 41 1.16 -9.48 -11.34
N ASN A 42 2.08 -10.40 -11.12
CA ASN A 42 2.65 -11.32 -12.09
C ASN A 42 3.15 -10.54 -13.30
N ASN A 43 2.37 -10.50 -14.37
CA ASN A 43 2.68 -9.81 -15.62
C ASN A 43 1.60 -8.80 -16.02
N LYS A 44 0.69 -8.44 -15.11
CA LYS A 44 -0.39 -7.50 -15.36
C LYS A 44 -0.24 -6.26 -14.50
N GLU A 45 -0.06 -5.13 -15.15
CA GLU A 45 0.04 -3.84 -14.48
C GLU A 45 -1.33 -3.34 -14.02
N ILE A 46 -1.39 -2.77 -12.82
CA ILE A 46 -2.54 -2.02 -12.34
C ILE A 46 -2.36 -0.56 -12.72
N GLU A 47 -2.87 -0.25 -13.92
CA GLU A 47 -2.79 1.07 -14.50
C GLU A 47 -3.66 2.10 -13.74
N LYS A 48 -3.46 3.39 -14.04
CA LYS A 48 -4.23 4.56 -13.54
C LYS A 48 -4.03 4.92 -12.07
N PHE A 49 -3.54 4.02 -11.24
CA PHE A 49 -3.30 4.27 -9.82
C PHE A 49 -1.82 4.35 -9.49
N LYS A 50 -1.52 5.07 -8.41
CA LYS A 50 -0.20 5.09 -7.78
C LYS A 50 -0.32 4.52 -6.38
N PHE A 51 0.64 3.72 -6.00
CA PHE A 51 0.66 2.95 -4.77
C PHE A 51 1.94 3.25 -4.02
N GLY A 52 1.82 3.47 -2.71
CA GLY A 52 2.96 3.52 -1.81
C GLY A 52 3.28 2.15 -1.24
N GLY A 53 4.25 2.09 -0.35
CA GLY A 53 4.60 0.88 0.39
C GLY A 53 4.61 1.08 1.92
N PRO A 54 4.93 0.01 2.65
CA PRO A 54 5.01 -1.37 2.16
C PRO A 54 3.61 -1.93 1.85
N LEU A 55 3.55 -2.97 1.02
CA LEU A 55 2.35 -3.79 0.86
C LEU A 55 2.39 -5.01 1.79
N ILE A 56 1.19 -5.49 2.15
CA ILE A 56 0.98 -6.73 2.89
C ILE A 56 0.18 -7.69 2.02
N PHE A 57 0.65 -8.93 1.95
CA PHE A 57 -0.05 -10.02 1.29
C PHE A 57 -0.77 -10.86 2.34
N GLN A 58 -2.05 -11.15 2.11
CA GLN A 58 -2.79 -12.12 2.92
C GLN A 58 -3.81 -12.85 2.04
N ASP A 59 -3.73 -14.17 2.04
CA ASP A 59 -4.57 -15.07 1.24
C ASP A 59 -4.51 -14.71 -0.26
N LYS A 60 -5.60 -14.18 -0.82
CA LYS A 60 -5.68 -13.76 -2.23
C LYS A 60 -5.73 -12.23 -2.41
N PHE A 61 -5.38 -11.50 -1.35
CA PHE A 61 -5.52 -10.06 -1.29
C PHE A 61 -4.20 -9.37 -1.00
N ILE A 62 -3.97 -8.28 -1.71
CA ILE A 62 -2.90 -7.32 -1.44
C ILE A 62 -3.52 -6.10 -0.78
N TYR A 63 -2.97 -5.74 0.38
CA TYR A 63 -3.26 -4.49 1.08
C TYR A 63 -2.11 -3.53 0.85
N VAL A 64 -2.41 -2.36 0.28
CA VAL A 64 -1.36 -1.41 -0.12
C VAL A 64 -1.85 0.04 0.00
N PRO A 65 -1.01 1.00 0.42
CA PRO A 65 -1.38 2.41 0.35
C PRO A 65 -1.63 2.81 -1.11
N ILE A 66 -2.79 3.40 -1.40
CA ILE A 66 -3.13 3.96 -2.72
C ILE A 66 -3.14 5.48 -2.62
N TYR A 67 -2.35 6.14 -3.47
CA TYR A 67 -2.28 7.59 -3.54
C TYR A 67 -3.47 8.14 -4.35
N ILE A 68 -4.17 9.09 -3.75
CA ILE A 68 -5.34 9.76 -4.29
C ILE A 68 -5.00 11.25 -4.44
N LYS A 69 -5.09 11.76 -5.66
CA LYS A 69 -4.93 13.19 -5.95
C LYS A 69 -6.27 13.78 -6.39
N LYS A 70 -6.77 14.76 -5.63
CA LYS A 70 -7.94 15.59 -6.00
C LYS A 70 -7.49 17.06 -6.13
N LEU A 71 -8.40 17.92 -6.60
CA LEU A 71 -8.07 19.30 -6.96
C LEU A 71 -7.45 20.12 -5.82
N PHE A 72 -7.88 19.91 -4.57
CA PHE A 72 -7.45 20.70 -3.41
C PHE A 72 -6.80 19.89 -2.28
N TYR A 73 -6.75 18.57 -2.40
CA TYR A 73 -6.15 17.71 -1.39
C TYR A 73 -5.68 16.40 -2.02
N SER A 74 -4.61 15.86 -1.47
CA SER A 74 -4.07 14.57 -1.84
C SER A 74 -3.61 13.81 -0.60
N GLY A 75 -3.38 12.52 -0.77
CA GLY A 75 -2.92 11.64 0.29
C GLY A 75 -3.20 10.20 -0.04
N PHE A 76 -3.29 9.35 0.97
CA PHE A 76 -3.41 7.92 0.85
C PHE A 76 -4.74 7.40 1.38
N LYS A 77 -5.23 6.34 0.75
CA LYS A 77 -6.20 5.40 1.30
C LYS A 77 -5.55 4.01 1.35
N ILE A 78 -6.24 3.01 1.89
CA ILE A 78 -5.82 1.61 1.74
C ILE A 78 -6.56 1.02 0.56
N ALA A 79 -5.84 0.47 -0.41
CA ALA A 79 -6.40 -0.38 -1.45
C ALA A 79 -6.31 -1.84 -1.02
N ILE A 80 -7.39 -2.57 -1.24
CA ILE A 80 -7.47 -4.02 -1.19
C ILE A 80 -7.62 -4.50 -2.62
N ILE A 81 -6.67 -5.30 -3.07
CA ILE A 81 -6.61 -5.79 -4.44
C ILE A 81 -6.76 -7.29 -4.41
N ASN A 82 -7.81 -7.79 -5.05
CA ASN A 82 -7.95 -9.22 -5.27
C ASN A 82 -7.04 -9.62 -6.44
N VAL A 83 -6.09 -10.53 -6.20
CA VAL A 83 -5.05 -10.88 -7.18
C VAL A 83 -5.54 -11.70 -8.38
N GLU A 84 -6.70 -12.36 -8.26
CA GLU A 84 -7.30 -13.16 -9.32
C GLU A 84 -8.14 -12.30 -10.27
N THR A 85 -8.94 -11.39 -9.70
CA THR A 85 -9.89 -10.55 -10.44
C THR A 85 -9.35 -9.17 -10.77
N PHE A 86 -8.26 -8.74 -10.11
CA PHE A 86 -7.73 -7.37 -10.15
C PHE A 86 -8.71 -6.29 -9.68
N ASN A 87 -9.80 -6.68 -9.01
CA ASN A 87 -10.73 -5.75 -8.41
C ASN A 87 -10.07 -5.00 -7.25
N ILE A 88 -10.34 -3.70 -7.16
CA ILE A 88 -9.76 -2.80 -6.16
C ILE A 88 -10.87 -2.19 -5.31
N VAL A 89 -10.79 -2.40 -4.00
CA VAL A 89 -11.65 -1.72 -3.02
C VAL A 89 -10.80 -0.72 -2.24
N GLN A 90 -11.30 0.51 -2.06
CA GLN A 90 -10.58 1.55 -1.31
C GLN A 90 -11.22 1.81 0.05
N LEU A 91 -10.49 1.52 1.12
CA LEU A 91 -10.94 1.71 2.50
C LEU A 91 -10.60 3.11 3.04
N GLY A 92 -11.51 3.62 3.88
CA GLY A 92 -11.25 4.76 4.74
C GLY A 92 -11.39 6.16 4.10
N LYS A 93 -10.90 7.16 4.83
CA LYS A 93 -10.74 8.54 4.35
C LYS A 93 -9.30 8.76 3.85
N ILE A 94 -9.08 9.85 3.11
CA ILE A 94 -7.73 10.24 2.70
C ILE A 94 -6.92 10.66 3.94
N LYS A 95 -5.67 10.22 4.00
CA LYS A 95 -4.69 10.48 5.07
C LYS A 95 -3.36 10.94 4.48
N ASP A 96 -2.62 11.79 5.19
CA ASP A 96 -1.33 12.29 4.68
C ASP A 96 -0.29 11.17 4.57
N LEU A 97 -0.36 10.17 5.47
CA LEU A 97 0.49 8.99 5.47
C LEU A 97 -0.32 7.76 5.89
N ILE A 98 -0.01 6.61 5.28
CA ILE A 98 -0.45 5.30 5.74
C ILE A 98 0.78 4.40 5.81
N PHE A 99 1.25 4.16 7.03
CA PHE A 99 2.26 3.15 7.32
C PHE A 99 1.54 1.86 7.69
N LEU A 100 1.38 0.95 6.72
CA LEU A 100 0.79 -0.37 6.95
C LEU A 100 1.68 -1.21 7.88
N GLU A 101 1.07 -1.83 8.89
CA GLU A 101 1.78 -2.64 9.88
C GLU A 101 1.47 -4.13 9.70
N LYS A 102 0.20 -4.51 9.85
CA LYS A 102 -0.24 -5.91 9.77
C LYS A 102 -1.75 -5.99 9.56
N ILE A 103 -2.21 -7.17 9.15
CA ILE A 103 -3.61 -7.55 9.23
C ILE A 103 -3.75 -8.52 10.41
N GLU A 104 -4.73 -8.28 11.28
CA GLU A 104 -4.95 -9.11 12.47
C GLU A 104 -6.43 -9.10 12.83
N LYS A 105 -7.03 -10.28 13.05
CA LYS A 105 -8.43 -10.42 13.51
C LYS A 105 -9.42 -9.59 12.68
N ASN A 106 -9.37 -9.73 11.35
CA ASN A 106 -10.19 -9.00 10.38
C ASN A 106 -10.02 -7.47 10.39
N LYS A 107 -8.85 -6.97 10.83
CA LYS A 107 -8.53 -5.55 10.86
C LYS A 107 -7.23 -5.25 10.12
N VAL A 108 -7.25 -4.20 9.29
CA VAL A 108 -6.03 -3.60 8.75
C VAL A 108 -5.49 -2.61 9.78
N ILE A 109 -4.31 -2.87 10.33
CA ILE A 109 -3.66 -2.00 11.30
C ILE A 109 -2.60 -1.15 10.58
N TYR A 110 -2.63 0.15 10.83
CA TYR A 110 -1.70 1.11 10.23
C TYR A 110 -1.40 2.28 11.16
N TYR A 111 -0.41 3.08 10.81
CA TYR A 111 -0.07 4.33 11.49
C TYR A 111 -0.17 5.53 10.55
N GLU A 112 -0.57 6.68 11.09
CA GLU A 112 -0.70 7.95 10.35
C GLU A 112 0.58 8.80 10.41
N ASN A 113 1.65 8.31 11.04
CA ASN A 113 2.93 9.02 11.13
C ASN A 113 4.13 8.06 11.13
N ARG A 114 5.29 8.60 10.75
CA ARG A 114 6.55 7.85 10.60
C ARG A 114 6.99 7.14 11.87
N ASN A 115 6.85 7.79 13.02
CA ASN A 115 7.29 7.27 14.32
C ASN A 115 6.33 6.23 14.91
N LYS A 116 5.28 5.83 14.17
CA LYS A 116 4.28 4.84 14.61
C LYS A 116 3.64 5.16 15.95
N THR A 117 3.37 6.44 16.24
CA THR A 117 2.72 6.86 17.50
C THR A 117 1.21 7.04 17.34
N ILE A 118 0.71 7.23 16.12
CA ILE A 118 -0.72 7.41 15.83
C ILE A 118 -1.27 6.13 15.18
N LYS A 119 -1.60 5.14 16.02
CA LYS A 119 -2.16 3.84 15.57
C LYS A 119 -3.64 3.98 15.18
N LYS A 120 -4.01 3.36 14.06
CA LYS A 120 -5.37 3.29 13.54
C LYS A 120 -5.67 1.90 12.98
N TYR A 121 -6.95 1.65 12.71
CA TYR A 121 -7.38 0.44 12.04
C TYR A 121 -8.65 0.66 11.23
N TYR A 122 -8.89 -0.23 10.27
CA TYR A 122 -10.19 -0.44 9.62
C TYR A 122 -10.61 -1.90 9.76
N ASP A 123 -11.89 -2.14 10.01
CA ASP A 123 -12.50 -3.47 9.95
C ASP A 123 -12.72 -3.90 8.49
N LEU A 124 -12.55 -5.20 8.21
CA LEU A 124 -12.69 -5.82 6.89
C LEU A 124 -14.02 -6.57 6.69
N ASN A 125 -14.99 -6.34 7.59
CA ASN A 125 -16.30 -6.99 7.58
C ASN A 125 -17.13 -6.64 6.34
#